data_AF-A0A7W5LNN2-F1
#
_entry.id   AF-A0A7W5LNN2-F1
#
_cell.length_a   1.000
_cell.length_b   1.000
_cell.length_c   1.000
_cell.angle_alpha   90.00
_cell.angle_beta   90.00
_cell.angle_gamma   90.00
#
_symmetry.space_group_name_H-M   'P 1'
#
loop_
_entity.id
_entity.type
_entity.pdbx_description
1 polymer ?
#
loop_
_entity_poly.entity_id
_entity_poly.type
_entity_poly.pdbx_seq_one_letter_code
_entity_poly.pdbx_strand_id
1 'polypeptide(L)'
;MQLRYALFSIVYIFSFCTVAAVVSASPQSFDAGRQSDTPLWLRAHIGESDGQIAQPVLQRARALYMRKVSEGRVSNPCYFAMDATRPNDLSDGKSGGRFYIVCEATQTFRVISSGHGSGRDLKGVADFANGRECARNFGNAMDSNLTAGGAYMTDETKTTFKGYYRASGTKDAALLRSFVQFDGEGEAANARQRAIGGHAAAVVAGVCLKKNPESPYANRAGYVPLGKLVDYAGGRSDGCTSWTPSDAGQIISMVKDNPTTLYIYPESADINAVAKAVASGRSPSSAGLYWNDSCLKEIGAPKFWPKETLEPIIAQYRKDHPAPPPQPIPICQVP
;
A
#
# COMPACT_ATOMS: atom_id res chain seq x y z
N MET A 1 82.38 -5.88 46.36
CA MET A 1 81.93 -7.27 46.63
C MET A 1 81.05 -7.69 45.46
N GLN A 2 81.62 -8.25 44.39
CA GLN A 2 81.94 -9.69 44.20
C GLN A 2 80.72 -10.61 44.39
N LEU A 3 80.24 -11.15 43.25
CA LEU A 3 80.25 -12.59 42.89
C LEU A 3 79.01 -13.32 43.42
N ARG A 4 78.06 -13.72 42.57
CA ARG A 4 78.06 -14.87 41.63
C ARG A 4 77.54 -16.16 42.28
N TYR A 5 76.45 -16.69 41.70
CA TYR A 5 76.09 -18.11 41.50
C TYR A 5 75.74 -18.91 42.79
N ALA A 6 74.82 -19.88 42.83
CA ALA A 6 73.94 -20.52 41.86
C ALA A 6 73.15 -21.66 42.58
N LEU A 7 71.96 -22.02 42.05
CA LEU A 7 71.35 -23.38 41.99
C LEU A 7 70.82 -24.03 43.31
N PHE A 8 69.78 -24.87 43.39
CA PHE A 8 68.76 -25.56 42.56
C PHE A 8 67.54 -25.81 43.52
N SER A 9 66.27 -25.84 43.11
CA SER A 9 65.52 -27.04 42.65
C SER A 9 64.05 -26.63 42.42
N ILE A 10 63.52 -26.64 41.19
CA ILE A 10 62.64 -27.66 40.56
C ILE A 10 61.43 -28.11 41.42
N VAL A 11 60.20 -27.75 40.98
CA VAL A 11 59.01 -28.59 40.67
C VAL A 11 57.91 -27.61 40.14
N TYR A 12 57.71 -27.40 38.83
CA TYR A 12 56.85 -28.08 37.83
C TYR A 12 55.31 -27.86 37.97
N ILE A 13 54.69 -27.44 36.84
CA ILE A 13 53.32 -27.77 36.35
C ILE A 13 52.14 -26.89 36.91
N PHE A 14 51.15 -26.32 36.19
CA PHE A 14 50.63 -26.32 34.80
C PHE A 14 50.11 -24.89 34.46
N SER A 15 50.38 -24.40 33.25
CA SER A 15 49.77 -23.18 32.67
C SER A 15 48.52 -23.58 31.88
N PHE A 16 47.34 -23.10 32.30
CA PHE A 16 46.10 -23.23 31.54
C PHE A 16 46.02 -22.14 30.47
N CYS A 17 46.28 -22.50 29.20
CA CYS A 17 45.90 -21.69 28.05
C CYS A 17 44.44 -22.00 27.69
N THR A 18 43.51 -21.10 28.04
CA THR A 18 42.15 -21.13 27.51
C THR A 18 42.13 -20.63 26.07
N VAL A 19 41.93 -21.54 25.11
CA VAL A 19 41.61 -21.22 23.72
C VAL A 19 40.13 -20.87 23.65
N ALA A 20 39.80 -19.60 23.42
CA ALA A 20 38.44 -19.17 23.12
C ALA A 20 38.12 -19.53 21.66
N ALA A 21 37.22 -20.50 21.47
CA ALA A 21 36.68 -20.83 20.16
C ALA A 21 35.73 -19.71 19.70
N VAL A 22 36.13 -18.99 18.64
CA VAL A 22 35.28 -18.00 17.97
C VAL A 22 34.26 -18.78 17.13
N VAL A 23 33.01 -18.80 17.56
CA VAL A 23 31.90 -19.35 16.77
C VAL A 23 31.58 -18.36 15.66
N SER A 24 32.08 -18.65 14.46
CA SER A 24 31.69 -17.96 13.24
C SER A 24 30.21 -18.22 12.96
N ALA A 25 29.35 -17.22 13.17
CA ALA A 25 27.97 -17.26 12.72
C ALA A 25 27.97 -17.17 11.18
N SER A 26 27.79 -18.31 10.53
CA SER A 26 27.52 -18.36 9.08
C SER A 26 26.26 -17.55 8.77
N PRO A 27 26.22 -16.77 7.67
CA PRO A 27 24.98 -16.18 7.21
C PRO A 27 24.03 -17.32 6.87
N GLN A 28 22.84 -17.29 7.45
CA GLN A 28 21.76 -18.21 7.10
C GLN A 28 21.48 -18.06 5.60
N SER A 29 21.91 -19.05 4.83
CA SER A 29 21.46 -19.23 3.46
C SER A 29 19.94 -19.38 3.51
N PHE A 30 19.22 -18.47 2.85
CA PHE A 30 17.78 -18.62 2.64
C PHE A 30 17.57 -19.93 1.87
N ASP A 31 16.92 -20.87 2.54
CA ASP A 31 16.61 -22.18 2.02
C ASP A 31 15.74 -22.07 0.76
N ALA A 32 16.23 -22.62 -0.35
CA ALA A 32 15.51 -22.75 -1.62
C ALA A 32 14.33 -23.74 -1.53
N GLY A 33 14.03 -24.28 -0.35
CA GLY A 33 12.93 -25.23 -0.09
C GLY A 33 11.51 -24.65 0.01
N ARG A 34 11.29 -23.33 -0.04
CA ARG A 34 9.94 -22.73 0.14
C ARG A 34 9.07 -22.62 -1.13
N GLN A 35 9.51 -23.21 -2.24
CA GLN A 35 8.73 -23.22 -3.50
C GLN A 35 7.62 -24.29 -3.50
N SER A 36 7.65 -25.26 -2.57
CA SER A 36 6.71 -26.39 -2.52
C SER A 36 5.36 -26.09 -1.87
N ASP A 37 5.21 -24.99 -1.12
CA ASP A 37 4.00 -24.71 -0.33
C ASP A 37 2.87 -24.05 -1.11
N THR A 38 3.11 -23.61 -2.35
CA THR A 38 2.06 -22.98 -3.17
C THR A 38 1.23 -24.04 -3.90
N PRO A 39 -0.12 -24.04 -3.74
CA PRO A 39 -1.00 -24.98 -4.41
C PRO A 39 -0.81 -24.99 -5.93
N LEU A 40 -0.90 -26.18 -6.54
CA LEU A 40 -0.66 -26.38 -7.98
C LEU A 40 -1.50 -25.44 -8.86
N TRP A 41 -2.79 -25.30 -8.55
CA TRP A 41 -3.71 -24.44 -9.31
C TRP A 41 -3.25 -22.97 -9.31
N LEU A 42 -2.64 -22.51 -8.22
CA LEU A 42 -2.21 -21.13 -8.06
C LEU A 42 -0.90 -20.84 -8.81
N ARG A 43 -0.08 -21.87 -9.08
CA ARG A 43 1.20 -21.71 -9.80
C ARG A 43 1.02 -21.14 -11.20
N ALA A 44 -0.09 -21.43 -11.87
CA ALA A 44 -0.40 -20.88 -13.20
C ALA A 44 -0.57 -19.35 -13.20
N HIS A 45 -0.84 -18.75 -12.04
CA HIS A 45 -1.03 -17.30 -11.89
C HIS A 45 0.24 -16.58 -11.42
N ILE A 46 1.34 -17.30 -11.17
CA ILE A 46 2.59 -16.71 -10.70
C ILE A 46 3.43 -16.25 -11.88
N GLY A 47 3.80 -14.99 -11.87
CA GLY A 47 4.65 -14.39 -12.90
C GLY A 47 4.51 -12.88 -12.98
N GLU A 48 5.21 -12.29 -13.93
CA GLU A 48 5.32 -10.85 -14.08
C GLU A 48 4.47 -10.30 -15.24
N SER A 49 3.81 -11.17 -16.01
CA SER A 49 2.92 -10.78 -17.10
C SER A 49 1.58 -10.24 -16.60
N ASP A 50 0.78 -9.73 -17.53
CA ASP A 50 -0.57 -9.24 -17.28
C ASP A 50 -1.46 -10.34 -16.69
N GLY A 51 -2.25 -10.01 -15.67
CA GLY A 51 -3.11 -10.96 -14.98
C GLY A 51 -2.36 -11.97 -14.10
N GLN A 52 -1.03 -11.84 -13.92
CA GLN A 52 -0.24 -12.65 -13.01
C GLN A 52 0.19 -11.86 -11.77
N ILE A 53 0.47 -12.58 -10.68
CA ILE A 53 1.03 -12.04 -9.45
C ILE A 53 2.51 -12.40 -9.34
N ALA A 54 3.35 -11.42 -9.03
CA ALA A 54 4.77 -11.70 -8.84
C ALA A 54 4.99 -12.56 -7.58
N GLN A 55 5.97 -13.46 -7.65
CA GLN A 55 6.20 -14.45 -6.59
C GLN A 55 6.41 -13.82 -5.20
N PRO A 56 7.21 -12.75 -5.03
CA PRO A 56 7.38 -12.13 -3.70
C PRO A 56 6.07 -11.57 -3.13
N VAL A 57 5.22 -11.02 -4.00
CA VAL A 57 3.92 -10.43 -3.61
C VAL A 57 2.98 -11.53 -3.13
N LEU A 58 2.85 -12.62 -3.88
CA LEU A 58 2.00 -13.76 -3.48
C LEU A 58 2.48 -14.39 -2.17
N GLN A 59 3.79 -14.64 -2.06
CA GLN A 59 4.36 -15.30 -0.89
C GLN A 59 4.09 -14.50 0.39
N ARG A 60 4.27 -13.18 0.37
CA ARG A 60 4.02 -12.34 1.55
C ARG A 60 2.53 -12.20 1.87
N ALA A 61 1.68 -12.05 0.85
CA ALA A 61 0.23 -12.02 1.04
C ALA A 61 -0.29 -13.32 1.68
N ARG A 62 0.13 -14.47 1.15
CA ARG A 62 -0.26 -15.77 1.66
C ARG A 62 0.30 -16.02 3.07
N ALA A 63 1.55 -15.64 3.33
CA ALA A 63 2.14 -15.77 4.66
C ALA A 63 1.39 -14.94 5.70
N LEU A 64 1.02 -13.70 5.36
CA LEU A 64 0.18 -12.84 6.22
C LEU A 64 -1.18 -13.49 6.49
N TYR A 65 -1.86 -13.96 5.45
CA TYR A 65 -3.15 -14.62 5.57
C TYR A 65 -3.09 -15.84 6.48
N MET A 66 -2.17 -16.77 6.21
CA MET A 66 -2.02 -18.00 7.00
C MET A 66 -1.68 -17.71 8.46
N ARG A 67 -0.84 -16.69 8.72
CA ARG A 67 -0.56 -16.22 10.08
C ARG A 67 -1.83 -15.70 10.76
N LYS A 68 -2.65 -14.89 10.08
CA LYS A 68 -3.87 -14.32 10.67
C LYS A 68 -4.99 -15.35 10.87
N VAL A 69 -5.04 -16.37 10.02
CA VAL A 69 -5.90 -17.54 10.23
C VAL A 69 -5.47 -18.32 11.46
N SER A 70 -4.17 -18.60 11.64
CA SER A 70 -3.68 -19.34 12.81
C SER A 70 -3.83 -18.57 14.13
N GLU A 71 -3.78 -17.23 14.06
CA GLU A 71 -4.10 -16.33 15.19
C GLU A 71 -5.61 -16.24 15.49
N GLY A 72 -6.49 -16.86 14.69
CA GLY A 72 -7.94 -16.75 14.81
C GLY A 72 -8.50 -15.36 14.51
N ARG A 73 -7.72 -14.51 13.81
CA ARG A 73 -8.09 -13.13 13.46
C ARG A 73 -8.88 -13.03 12.17
N VAL A 74 -8.76 -14.02 11.29
CA VAL A 74 -9.41 -14.06 9.97
C VAL A 74 -10.04 -15.43 9.76
N SER A 75 -11.31 -15.41 9.33
CA SER A 75 -12.07 -16.59 8.89
C SER A 75 -12.53 -16.48 7.43
N ASN A 76 -12.31 -15.32 6.79
CA ASN A 76 -12.67 -15.11 5.40
C ASN A 76 -11.88 -16.07 4.50
N PRO A 77 -12.52 -16.79 3.56
CA PRO A 77 -11.83 -17.79 2.72
C PRO A 77 -10.91 -17.17 1.66
N CYS A 78 -10.98 -15.85 1.47
CA CYS A 78 -10.23 -15.10 0.49
C CYS A 78 -9.25 -14.15 1.19
N TYR A 79 -8.08 -13.91 0.60
CA TYR A 79 -7.14 -12.87 1.00
C TYR A 79 -6.74 -12.01 -0.19
N PHE A 80 -6.24 -10.81 0.10
CA PHE A 80 -5.91 -9.82 -0.90
C PHE A 80 -4.40 -9.54 -0.97
N ALA A 81 -3.95 -9.17 -2.16
CA ALA A 81 -2.62 -8.63 -2.39
C ALA A 81 -2.70 -7.42 -3.33
N MET A 82 -1.78 -6.48 -3.19
CA MET A 82 -1.60 -5.38 -4.14
C MET A 82 -0.12 -5.24 -4.48
N ASP A 83 0.18 -5.11 -5.77
CA ASP A 83 1.51 -4.81 -6.27
C ASP A 83 1.56 -3.35 -6.74
N ALA A 84 1.99 -2.45 -5.84
CA ALA A 84 2.08 -1.04 -6.16
C ALA A 84 3.28 -0.69 -7.06
N THR A 85 4.14 -1.66 -7.40
CA THR A 85 5.25 -1.45 -8.34
C THR A 85 4.80 -1.54 -9.80
N ARG A 86 3.67 -2.21 -10.06
CA ARG A 86 3.09 -2.38 -11.40
C ARG A 86 2.40 -1.12 -11.90
N PRO A 87 2.36 -0.95 -13.24
CA PRO A 87 1.63 0.15 -13.85
C PRO A 87 0.16 0.08 -13.44
N ASN A 88 -0.39 1.25 -13.19
CA ASN A 88 -1.79 1.42 -12.89
C ASN A 88 -2.61 1.39 -14.18
N ASP A 89 -3.79 0.77 -14.14
CA ASP A 89 -4.64 0.69 -15.33
C ASP A 89 -5.38 2.01 -15.56
N LEU A 90 -4.95 2.80 -16.54
CA LEU A 90 -5.61 4.05 -16.90
C LEU A 90 -6.76 3.87 -17.91
N SER A 91 -7.07 2.65 -18.35
CA SER A 91 -8.08 2.37 -19.38
C SER A 91 -8.78 1.01 -19.20
N ASP A 92 -10.06 1.00 -18.82
CA ASP A 92 -11.05 -0.09 -18.93
C ASP A 92 -10.55 -1.56 -18.82
N GLY A 93 -9.53 -1.85 -18.01
CA GLY A 93 -9.11 -3.22 -17.69
C GLY A 93 -8.02 -3.86 -18.57
N LYS A 94 -7.29 -3.10 -19.40
CA LYS A 94 -6.25 -3.66 -20.29
C LYS A 94 -4.88 -3.88 -19.64
N SER A 95 -4.54 -3.26 -18.52
CA SER A 95 -3.17 -3.30 -17.98
C SER A 95 -2.86 -4.53 -17.12
N GLY A 96 -3.71 -5.56 -17.18
CA GLY A 96 -3.54 -6.79 -16.40
C GLY A 96 -3.81 -6.65 -14.90
N GLY A 97 -4.19 -5.46 -14.41
CA GLY A 97 -4.47 -5.15 -13.02
C GLY A 97 -3.27 -5.33 -12.07
N ARG A 98 -3.46 -4.94 -10.81
CA ARG A 98 -2.39 -5.03 -9.77
C ARG A 98 -2.91 -5.27 -8.36
N PHE A 99 -4.20 -5.52 -8.25
CA PHE A 99 -4.83 -5.95 -7.01
C PHE A 99 -5.41 -7.35 -7.25
N TYR A 100 -5.10 -8.25 -6.33
CA TYR A 100 -5.35 -9.67 -6.47
C TYR A 100 -6.25 -10.14 -5.35
N ILE A 101 -7.27 -10.92 -5.72
CA ILE A 101 -8.16 -11.60 -4.78
C ILE A 101 -7.93 -13.09 -4.96
N VAL A 102 -7.48 -13.76 -3.91
CA VAL A 102 -7.14 -15.18 -3.92
C VAL A 102 -7.99 -15.89 -2.89
N CYS A 103 -8.77 -16.89 -3.31
CA CYS A 103 -9.53 -17.73 -2.40
C CYS A 103 -9.11 -19.19 -2.62
N GLU A 104 -8.27 -19.72 -1.73
CA GLU A 104 -7.67 -21.05 -1.91
C GLU A 104 -8.70 -22.18 -1.81
N ALA A 105 -9.72 -22.04 -0.96
CA ALA A 105 -10.76 -23.06 -0.78
C ALA A 105 -11.60 -23.30 -2.04
N THR A 106 -11.86 -22.23 -2.81
CA THR A 106 -12.64 -22.29 -4.06
C THR A 106 -11.75 -22.27 -5.31
N GLN A 107 -10.43 -22.24 -5.15
CA GLN A 107 -9.44 -22.16 -6.23
C GLN A 107 -9.71 -21.00 -7.19
N THR A 108 -10.13 -19.84 -6.64
CA THR A 108 -10.41 -18.65 -7.45
C THR A 108 -9.29 -17.64 -7.31
N PHE A 109 -8.80 -17.16 -8.46
CA PHE A 109 -7.84 -16.07 -8.56
C PHE A 109 -8.42 -14.99 -9.45
N ARG A 110 -8.49 -13.76 -8.94
CA ARG A 110 -9.00 -12.61 -9.69
C ARG A 110 -8.01 -11.46 -9.63
N VAL A 111 -7.88 -10.78 -10.75
CA VAL A 111 -7.06 -9.57 -10.87
C VAL A 111 -7.95 -8.41 -11.25
N ILE A 112 -7.77 -7.29 -10.56
CA ILE A 112 -8.53 -6.06 -10.79
C ILE A 112 -7.60 -4.85 -10.79
N SER A 113 -8.11 -3.74 -11.33
CA SER A 113 -7.43 -2.44 -11.24
C SER A 113 -7.51 -1.90 -9.81
N SER A 114 -6.46 -1.20 -9.40
CA SER A 114 -6.43 -0.46 -8.14
C SER A 114 -5.58 0.78 -8.27
N GLY A 115 -6.05 1.93 -7.80
CA GLY A 115 -5.26 3.16 -7.69
C GLY A 115 -4.15 3.08 -6.63
N HIS A 116 -3.29 4.11 -6.58
CA HIS A 116 -2.22 4.27 -5.59
C HIS A 116 -2.15 5.72 -5.08
N GLY A 117 -1.37 5.95 -4.03
CA GLY A 117 -1.20 7.25 -3.41
C GLY A 117 -0.56 8.28 -4.34
N SER A 118 -1.20 9.46 -4.45
CA SER A 118 -0.76 10.53 -5.35
C SER A 118 0.58 11.13 -4.98
N GLY A 119 0.98 11.05 -3.71
CA GLY A 119 2.02 11.92 -3.18
C GLY A 119 1.64 13.40 -3.28
N ARG A 120 2.60 14.29 -3.02
CA ARG A 120 2.42 15.74 -3.12
C ARG A 120 3.71 16.41 -3.59
N ASP A 121 3.54 17.55 -4.25
CA ASP A 121 4.62 18.48 -4.56
C ASP A 121 4.49 19.70 -3.63
N LEU A 122 5.43 19.81 -2.69
CA LEU A 122 5.55 20.97 -1.80
C LEU A 122 6.53 21.94 -2.46
N LYS A 123 5.97 22.92 -3.18
CA LYS A 123 6.74 23.85 -4.03
C LYS A 123 7.91 24.48 -3.28
N GLY A 124 9.11 24.28 -3.82
CA GLY A 124 10.36 24.82 -3.27
C GLY A 124 10.92 24.09 -2.05
N VAL A 125 10.28 23.00 -1.59
CA VAL A 125 10.69 22.26 -0.39
C VAL A 125 10.97 20.80 -0.69
N ALA A 126 9.98 20.05 -1.19
CA ALA A 126 10.13 18.64 -1.50
C ALA A 126 9.07 18.18 -2.50
N ASP A 127 9.50 17.46 -3.53
CA ASP A 127 8.60 16.77 -4.46
C ASP A 127 8.62 15.27 -4.20
N PHE A 128 7.47 14.77 -3.76
CA PHE A 128 7.19 13.36 -3.58
C PHE A 128 5.89 12.97 -4.29
N ALA A 129 5.50 13.70 -5.33
CA ALA A 129 4.37 13.34 -6.16
C ALA A 129 4.65 12.06 -6.96
N ASN A 130 3.59 11.31 -7.26
CA ASN A 130 3.62 10.14 -8.12
C ASN A 130 2.95 10.41 -9.46
N GLY A 131 3.42 9.73 -10.50
CA GLY A 131 2.76 9.64 -11.78
C GLY A 131 1.39 8.95 -11.66
N ARG A 132 0.60 8.98 -12.73
CA ARG A 132 -0.68 8.26 -12.75
C ARG A 132 -0.49 6.76 -12.94
N GLU A 133 0.49 6.40 -13.76
CA GLU A 133 0.80 5.02 -14.14
C GLU A 133 1.73 4.36 -13.12
N CYS A 134 2.94 4.90 -12.95
CA CYS A 134 3.95 4.33 -12.07
C CYS A 134 4.18 5.15 -10.79
N ALA A 135 4.31 4.45 -9.67
CA ALA A 135 4.60 5.04 -8.37
C ALA A 135 6.11 5.03 -8.11
N ARG A 136 6.67 6.20 -7.83
CA ARG A 136 8.08 6.37 -7.44
C ARG A 136 8.25 6.46 -5.94
N ASN A 137 7.36 7.20 -5.29
CA ASN A 137 7.42 7.61 -3.92
C ASN A 137 6.43 6.79 -3.09
N PHE A 138 6.90 6.31 -1.95
CA PHE A 138 6.13 5.56 -0.96
C PHE A 138 6.42 6.13 0.41
N GLY A 139 5.51 5.95 1.36
CA GLY A 139 5.72 6.51 2.69
C GLY A 139 4.53 6.36 3.61
N ASN A 140 4.83 6.50 4.89
CA ASN A 140 3.86 6.39 5.97
C ASN A 140 3.60 7.72 6.68
N ALA A 141 4.14 8.84 6.20
CA ALA A 141 3.87 10.15 6.79
C ALA A 141 2.39 10.54 6.71
N MET A 142 1.86 11.10 7.79
CA MET A 142 0.58 11.81 7.80
C MET A 142 0.55 12.86 6.67
N ASP A 143 -0.61 13.01 6.02
CA ASP A 143 -0.84 14.05 5.01
C ASP A 143 0.07 14.03 3.76
N SER A 144 0.79 12.92 3.56
CA SER A 144 1.67 12.74 2.40
C SER A 144 0.95 12.25 1.15
N ASN A 145 -0.25 11.68 1.28
CA ASN A 145 -0.96 10.97 0.22
C ASN A 145 -0.15 9.83 -0.43
N LEU A 146 0.91 9.33 0.24
CA LEU A 146 1.73 8.23 -0.27
C LEU A 146 1.14 6.88 0.12
N THR A 147 1.30 5.88 -0.74
CA THR A 147 1.05 4.49 -0.34
C THR A 147 2.15 4.02 0.60
N ALA A 148 1.77 3.39 1.71
CA ALA A 148 2.67 2.58 2.52
C ALA A 148 2.47 1.12 2.10
N GLY A 149 3.57 0.38 1.91
CA GLY A 149 3.48 -1.07 1.79
C GLY A 149 3.44 -1.73 3.16
N GLY A 150 3.19 -3.03 3.14
CA GLY A 150 3.18 -3.88 4.33
C GLY A 150 1.88 -4.66 4.51
N ALA A 151 1.72 -5.15 5.73
CA ALA A 151 0.59 -5.96 6.14
C ALA A 151 -0.59 -5.11 6.62
N TYR A 152 -1.79 -5.45 6.13
CA TYR A 152 -3.05 -4.85 6.50
C TYR A 152 -4.11 -5.91 6.78
N MET A 153 -5.12 -5.53 7.56
CA MET A 153 -6.39 -6.23 7.70
C MET A 153 -7.52 -5.27 7.36
N THR A 154 -8.52 -5.73 6.61
CA THR A 154 -9.76 -4.97 6.41
C THR A 154 -10.54 -4.94 7.71
N ASP A 155 -11.21 -3.84 7.99
CA ASP A 155 -12.08 -3.70 9.15
C ASP A 155 -13.41 -3.04 8.75
N GLU A 156 -13.88 -2.04 9.51
CA GLU A 156 -15.24 -1.56 9.36
C GLU A 156 -15.49 -0.91 8.00
N THR A 157 -16.70 -1.12 7.46
CA THR A 157 -17.14 -0.45 6.24
C THR A 157 -18.08 0.71 6.59
N LYS A 158 -17.70 1.92 6.18
CA LYS A 158 -18.50 3.13 6.39
C LYS A 158 -19.07 3.64 5.07
N THR A 159 -20.38 3.72 4.97
CA THR A 159 -21.07 4.29 3.80
C THR A 159 -21.40 5.76 4.04
N THR A 160 -20.98 6.61 3.11
CA THR A 160 -21.21 8.05 3.20
C THR A 160 -21.82 8.59 1.91
N PHE A 161 -22.76 9.52 2.05
CA PHE A 161 -23.31 10.27 0.93
C PHE A 161 -22.27 11.25 0.40
N LYS A 162 -22.07 11.25 -0.92
CA LYS A 162 -21.08 12.09 -1.61
C LYS A 162 -21.68 13.20 -2.47
N GLY A 163 -23.01 13.21 -2.63
CA GLY A 163 -23.72 14.14 -3.49
C GLY A 163 -24.65 13.42 -4.45
N TYR A 164 -25.46 14.21 -5.15
CA TYR A 164 -26.27 13.75 -6.26
C TYR A 164 -25.54 13.94 -7.58
N TYR A 165 -25.90 13.12 -8.56
CA TYR A 165 -25.53 13.29 -9.96
C TYR A 165 -26.73 12.98 -10.86
N ARG A 166 -26.75 13.54 -12.07
CA ARG A 166 -27.81 13.24 -13.06
C ARG A 166 -27.56 11.85 -13.64
N ALA A 167 -28.48 10.91 -13.39
CA ALA A 167 -28.38 9.54 -13.89
C ALA A 167 -29.04 9.38 -15.26
N SER A 168 -30.21 9.99 -15.47
CA SER A 168 -30.90 10.03 -16.76
C SER A 168 -31.94 11.14 -16.80
N GLY A 169 -31.96 11.91 -17.89
CA GLY A 169 -32.90 13.04 -18.05
C GLY A 169 -32.86 14.00 -16.86
N THR A 170 -34.00 14.12 -16.16
CA THR A 170 -34.18 14.99 -14.97
C THR A 170 -34.01 14.26 -13.63
N LYS A 171 -33.72 12.95 -13.63
CA LYS A 171 -33.59 12.16 -12.40
C LYS A 171 -32.17 12.25 -11.83
N ASP A 172 -32.10 12.73 -10.59
CA ASP A 172 -30.90 12.71 -9.78
C ASP A 172 -30.78 11.38 -9.03
N ALA A 173 -29.58 10.81 -9.00
CA ALA A 173 -29.22 9.65 -8.20
C ALA A 173 -28.21 10.05 -7.12
N ALA A 174 -28.35 9.46 -5.93
CA ALA A 174 -27.40 9.69 -4.83
C ALA A 174 -26.16 8.81 -5.02
N LEU A 175 -24.97 9.40 -4.98
CA LEU A 175 -23.73 8.64 -4.83
C LEU A 175 -23.53 8.30 -3.35
N LEU A 176 -23.85 7.07 -2.97
CA LEU A 176 -23.46 6.47 -1.71
C LEU A 176 -22.16 5.71 -1.91
N ARG A 177 -21.09 6.14 -1.23
CA ARG A 177 -19.77 5.51 -1.36
C ARG A 177 -19.37 4.87 -0.04
N SER A 178 -19.22 3.56 -0.09
CA SER A 178 -18.66 2.78 1.01
C SER A 178 -17.13 2.87 1.00
N PHE A 179 -16.57 2.92 2.20
CA PHE A 179 -15.14 2.94 2.46
C PHE A 179 -14.81 1.80 3.43
N VAL A 180 -13.94 0.88 3.00
CA VAL A 180 -13.43 -0.22 3.81
C VAL A 180 -12.19 0.29 4.53
N GLN A 181 -12.26 0.43 5.85
CA GLN A 181 -11.11 0.83 6.66
C GLN A 181 -10.04 -0.27 6.64
N PHE A 182 -8.76 0.10 6.59
CA PHE A 182 -7.66 -0.84 6.82
C PHE A 182 -6.96 -0.54 8.15
N ASP A 183 -6.61 -1.59 8.88
CA ASP A 183 -5.66 -1.56 9.97
C ASP A 183 -4.33 -2.14 9.51
N GLY A 184 -3.24 -1.42 9.72
CA GLY A 184 -1.90 -1.83 9.28
C GLY A 184 -1.02 -2.34 10.42
N GLU A 185 0.07 -3.00 10.06
CA GLU A 185 1.13 -3.43 10.96
C GLU A 185 2.49 -2.88 10.52
N GLY A 186 3.47 -2.81 11.44
CA GLY A 186 4.81 -2.33 11.12
C GLY A 186 4.80 -0.90 10.59
N GLU A 187 5.38 -0.68 9.42
CA GLU A 187 5.42 0.65 8.78
C GLU A 187 4.04 1.18 8.38
N ALA A 188 3.07 0.29 8.20
CA ALA A 188 1.68 0.59 7.90
C ALA A 188 0.82 0.83 9.16
N ALA A 189 1.37 0.74 10.38
CA ALA A 189 0.61 0.77 11.63
C ALA A 189 -0.26 2.02 11.83
N ASN A 190 0.06 3.14 11.16
CA ASN A 190 -0.74 4.36 11.22
C ASN A 190 -1.83 4.45 10.14
N ALA A 191 -2.16 3.35 9.46
CA ALA A 191 -3.20 3.29 8.42
C ALA A 191 -4.53 3.93 8.86
N ARG A 192 -5.00 3.60 10.08
CA ARG A 192 -6.26 4.14 10.61
C ARG A 192 -6.20 5.65 10.85
N GLN A 193 -5.11 6.14 11.42
CA GLN A 193 -4.91 7.58 11.67
C GLN A 193 -4.84 8.37 10.36
N ARG A 194 -4.25 7.76 9.32
CA ARG A 194 -4.16 8.29 7.97
C ARG A 194 -5.44 8.11 7.14
N ALA A 195 -6.49 7.50 7.70
CA ALA A 195 -7.71 7.12 7.00
C ALA A 195 -7.42 6.32 5.70
N ILE A 196 -6.47 5.39 5.77
CA ILE A 196 -6.12 4.49 4.67
C ILE A 196 -7.15 3.36 4.61
N GLY A 197 -7.62 3.07 3.40
CA GLY A 197 -8.64 2.06 3.16
C GLY A 197 -8.89 1.86 1.68
N GLY A 198 -10.00 1.22 1.38
CA GLY A 198 -10.43 0.90 0.02
C GLY A 198 -11.82 1.45 -0.31
N HIS A 199 -12.00 1.96 -1.53
CA HIS A 199 -13.31 2.45 -1.97
C HIS A 199 -13.48 2.41 -3.50
N ALA A 200 -14.73 2.56 -3.97
CA ALA A 200 -15.01 2.78 -5.38
C ALA A 200 -14.37 4.09 -5.88
N ALA A 201 -13.72 4.07 -7.03
CA ALA A 201 -13.09 5.22 -7.68
C ALA A 201 -14.13 6.12 -8.35
N ALA A 202 -15.12 6.58 -7.58
CA ALA A 202 -16.21 7.44 -8.06
C ALA A 202 -16.33 8.68 -7.18
N VAL A 203 -16.51 9.84 -7.82
CA VAL A 203 -16.70 11.14 -7.16
C VAL A 203 -17.75 11.97 -7.88
N VAL A 204 -18.45 12.82 -7.13
CA VAL A 204 -19.26 13.90 -7.71
C VAL A 204 -18.36 15.12 -7.86
N ALA A 205 -18.00 15.45 -9.10
CA ALA A 205 -17.14 16.59 -9.44
C ALA A 205 -17.96 17.80 -9.88
N GLY A 206 -17.35 19.00 -9.81
CA GLY A 206 -18.00 20.25 -10.23
C GLY A 206 -19.26 20.55 -9.41
N VAL A 207 -19.16 20.39 -8.09
CA VAL A 207 -20.30 20.45 -7.19
C VAL A 207 -20.88 21.86 -7.08
N CYS A 208 -22.20 21.95 -7.15
CA CYS A 208 -23.00 23.10 -6.74
C CYS A 208 -24.07 22.65 -5.72
N LEU A 209 -24.66 23.59 -4.99
CA LEU A 209 -25.74 23.33 -4.04
C LEU A 209 -27.11 23.47 -4.72
N LYS A 210 -27.86 22.38 -4.78
CA LYS A 210 -29.26 22.35 -5.23
C LYS A 210 -30.19 22.38 -4.03
N LYS A 211 -31.22 23.24 -4.07
CA LYS A 211 -32.28 23.24 -3.06
C LYS A 211 -33.12 21.96 -3.23
N ASN A 212 -33.15 21.13 -2.20
CA ASN A 212 -33.97 19.91 -2.15
C ASN A 212 -34.25 19.56 -0.68
N PRO A 213 -35.17 20.27 -0.01
CA PRO A 213 -35.42 20.11 1.43
C PRO A 213 -36.01 18.75 1.79
N GLU A 214 -36.62 18.04 0.84
CA GLU A 214 -37.20 16.72 1.03
C GLU A 214 -36.14 15.60 1.01
N SER A 215 -34.91 15.88 0.55
CA SER A 215 -33.85 14.89 0.56
C SER A 215 -33.44 14.54 2.00
N PRO A 216 -33.27 13.24 2.32
CA PRO A 216 -32.74 12.83 3.63
C PRO A 216 -31.26 13.25 3.83
N TYR A 217 -30.60 13.71 2.76
CA TYR A 217 -29.21 14.19 2.79
C TYR A 217 -29.12 15.72 2.74
N ALA A 218 -30.25 16.42 2.80
CA ALA A 218 -30.24 17.87 2.83
C ALA A 218 -29.56 18.39 4.10
N ASN A 219 -28.75 19.44 3.95
CA ASN A 219 -28.24 20.16 5.11
C ASN A 219 -29.38 20.89 5.84
N ARG A 220 -29.08 21.53 6.97
CA ARG A 220 -30.07 22.29 7.77
C ARG A 220 -30.79 23.39 6.98
N ALA A 221 -30.19 23.89 5.92
CA ALA A 221 -30.77 24.89 5.03
C ALA A 221 -31.54 24.27 3.84
N GLY A 222 -31.70 22.95 3.78
CA GLY A 222 -32.43 22.26 2.71
C GLY A 222 -31.67 22.13 1.40
N TYR A 223 -30.34 22.20 1.41
CA TYR A 223 -29.51 22.07 0.20
C TYR A 223 -28.76 20.73 0.16
N VAL A 224 -28.57 20.22 -1.06
CA VAL A 224 -27.78 19.02 -1.35
C VAL A 224 -26.68 19.34 -2.37
N PRO A 225 -25.49 18.71 -2.27
CA PRO A 225 -24.49 18.74 -3.33
C PRO A 225 -25.03 18.06 -4.59
N LEU A 226 -24.90 18.69 -5.74
CA LEU A 226 -25.18 18.14 -7.06
C LEU A 226 -23.98 18.39 -7.97
N GLY A 227 -23.60 17.41 -8.79
CA GLY A 227 -22.54 17.58 -9.77
C GLY A 227 -22.53 16.50 -10.83
N LYS A 228 -21.37 16.32 -11.46
CA LYS A 228 -21.12 15.28 -12.47
C LYS A 228 -20.49 14.06 -11.82
N LEU A 229 -21.03 12.86 -12.09
CA LEU A 229 -20.34 11.63 -11.71
C LEU A 229 -19.08 11.46 -12.56
N VAL A 230 -17.95 11.29 -11.90
CA VAL A 230 -16.66 11.00 -12.53
C VAL A 230 -16.13 9.70 -11.97
N ASP A 231 -15.87 8.75 -12.86
CA ASP A 231 -15.09 7.56 -12.57
C ASP A 231 -13.61 7.89 -12.78
N TYR A 232 -12.79 7.54 -11.78
CA TYR A 232 -11.35 7.70 -11.80
C TYR A 232 -10.65 6.38 -11.48
N ALA A 233 -11.22 5.24 -11.89
CA ALA A 233 -10.60 3.93 -11.78
C ALA A 233 -9.14 3.98 -12.26
N GLY A 234 -8.24 3.40 -11.47
CA GLY A 234 -6.79 3.51 -11.68
C GLY A 234 -6.24 4.94 -11.61
N GLY A 235 -6.93 5.86 -10.95
CA GLY A 235 -6.44 7.20 -10.64
C GLY A 235 -5.52 7.22 -9.41
N ARG A 236 -5.05 8.43 -9.07
CA ARG A 236 -4.33 8.68 -7.82
C ARG A 236 -5.31 8.99 -6.69
N SER A 237 -5.01 8.52 -5.48
CA SER A 237 -5.81 8.73 -4.27
C SER A 237 -4.97 9.39 -3.18
N ASP A 238 -5.58 9.70 -2.03
CA ASP A 238 -4.85 10.17 -0.84
C ASP A 238 -4.20 9.00 -0.06
N GLY A 239 -3.56 8.06 -0.78
CA GLY A 239 -2.90 6.87 -0.22
C GLY A 239 -3.77 5.61 -0.14
N CYS A 240 -5.07 5.71 -0.43
CA CYS A 240 -6.04 4.61 -0.40
C CYS A 240 -5.98 3.72 -1.65
N THR A 241 -6.48 2.48 -1.55
CA THR A 241 -6.76 1.65 -2.73
C THR A 241 -8.09 2.08 -3.33
N SER A 242 -8.14 2.28 -4.66
CA SER A 242 -9.38 2.66 -5.33
C SER A 242 -9.69 1.73 -6.49
N TRP A 243 -10.87 1.10 -6.46
CA TRP A 243 -11.28 0.08 -7.44
C TRP A 243 -12.35 0.61 -8.38
N THR A 244 -12.63 -0.08 -9.48
CA THR A 244 -13.80 0.22 -10.29
C THR A 244 -15.08 0.13 -9.43
N PRO A 245 -16.17 0.85 -9.75
CA PRO A 245 -17.41 0.75 -8.99
C PRO A 245 -17.96 -0.69 -8.89
N SER A 246 -17.81 -1.48 -9.97
CA SER A 246 -18.24 -2.89 -9.99
C SER A 246 -17.40 -3.75 -9.05
N ASP A 247 -16.07 -3.66 -9.13
CA ASP A 247 -15.17 -4.44 -8.28
C ASP A 247 -15.29 -4.04 -6.81
N ALA A 248 -15.44 -2.73 -6.54
CA ALA A 248 -15.67 -2.24 -5.19
C ALA A 248 -16.91 -2.88 -4.56
N GLY A 249 -18.04 -2.95 -5.29
CA GLY A 249 -19.26 -3.57 -4.79
C GLY A 249 -19.05 -5.03 -4.36
N GLN A 250 -18.25 -5.77 -5.12
CA GLN A 250 -17.94 -7.17 -4.82
C GLN A 250 -16.98 -7.31 -3.63
N ILE A 251 -15.90 -6.51 -3.58
CA ILE A 251 -14.94 -6.52 -2.47
C ILE A 251 -15.62 -6.12 -1.16
N ILE A 252 -16.41 -5.04 -1.18
CA ILE A 252 -17.14 -4.57 0.00
C ILE A 252 -18.08 -5.67 0.51
N SER A 253 -18.82 -6.34 -0.38
CA SER A 253 -19.69 -7.45 0.01
C SER A 253 -18.92 -8.64 0.58
N MET A 254 -17.71 -8.89 0.08
CA MET A 254 -16.85 -9.99 0.52
C MET A 254 -16.29 -9.78 1.93
N VAL A 255 -15.97 -8.54 2.31
CA VAL A 255 -15.31 -8.23 3.59
C VAL A 255 -16.26 -7.65 4.64
N LYS A 256 -17.47 -7.25 4.25
CA LYS A 256 -18.48 -6.75 5.17
C LYS A 256 -18.78 -7.82 6.21
N ASP A 257 -18.56 -7.47 7.48
CA ASP A 257 -18.75 -8.33 8.66
C ASP A 257 -17.90 -9.63 8.64
N ASN A 258 -16.94 -9.74 7.72
CA ASN A 258 -16.05 -10.89 7.55
C ASN A 258 -14.66 -10.42 7.09
N PRO A 259 -13.87 -9.80 7.97
CA PRO A 259 -12.60 -9.17 7.61
C PRO A 259 -11.59 -10.17 7.06
N THR A 260 -10.68 -9.69 6.20
CA THR A 260 -9.55 -10.45 5.68
C THR A 260 -8.26 -9.64 5.64
N THR A 261 -7.16 -10.28 5.27
CA THR A 261 -5.85 -9.65 5.11
C THR A 261 -5.67 -9.04 3.73
N LEU A 262 -4.96 -7.91 3.69
CA LEU A 262 -4.41 -7.31 2.47
C LEU A 262 -2.90 -7.12 2.67
N TYR A 263 -2.10 -7.59 1.72
CA TYR A 263 -0.68 -7.26 1.69
C TYR A 263 -0.37 -6.33 0.52
N ILE A 264 0.21 -5.16 0.79
CA ILE A 264 0.61 -4.20 -0.24
C ILE A 264 2.14 -4.24 -0.40
N TYR A 265 2.62 -4.65 -1.56
CA TYR A 265 4.03 -4.57 -1.93
C TYR A 265 4.32 -3.22 -2.63
N PRO A 266 5.47 -2.55 -2.41
CA PRO A 266 6.65 -2.95 -1.61
C PRO A 266 6.74 -2.28 -0.21
N GLU A 267 7.47 -2.92 0.72
CA GLU A 267 7.86 -2.31 2.01
C GLU A 267 9.13 -1.44 1.87
N SER A 268 9.49 -0.64 2.88
CA SER A 268 10.66 0.25 2.79
C SER A 268 11.97 -0.49 2.50
N ALA A 269 12.13 -1.69 3.06
CA ALA A 269 13.33 -2.51 2.87
C ALA A 269 13.50 -2.91 1.40
N ASP A 270 12.41 -3.29 0.72
CA ASP A 270 12.42 -3.61 -0.71
C ASP A 270 12.76 -2.38 -1.54
N ILE A 271 12.11 -1.25 -1.23
CA ILE A 271 12.35 0.04 -1.90
C ILE A 271 13.82 0.44 -1.79
N ASN A 272 14.39 0.38 -0.60
CA ASN A 272 15.77 0.74 -0.34
C ASN A 272 16.75 -0.22 -1.03
N ALA A 273 16.45 -1.53 -1.03
CA ALA A 273 17.28 -2.52 -1.71
C ALA A 273 17.28 -2.30 -3.23
N VAL A 274 16.12 -2.06 -3.84
CA VAL A 274 15.99 -1.77 -5.27
C VAL A 274 16.68 -0.45 -5.62
N ALA A 275 16.47 0.61 -4.85
CA ALA A 275 17.13 1.89 -5.05
C ALA A 275 18.67 1.76 -5.02
N LYS A 276 19.21 0.96 -4.09
CA LYS A 276 20.65 0.68 -4.00
C LYS A 276 21.17 -0.13 -5.18
N ALA A 277 20.41 -1.13 -5.65
CA ALA A 277 20.77 -1.92 -6.83
C ALA A 277 20.85 -1.04 -8.09
N VAL A 278 19.83 -0.22 -8.32
CA VAL A 278 19.79 0.75 -9.43
C VAL A 278 20.95 1.74 -9.35
N ALA A 279 21.20 2.33 -8.18
CA ALA A 279 22.32 3.27 -8.00
C ALA A 279 23.69 2.64 -8.27
N SER A 280 23.81 1.31 -8.13
CA SER A 280 25.01 0.54 -8.43
C SER A 280 25.06 0.03 -9.88
N GLY A 281 24.12 0.45 -10.73
CA GLY A 281 24.02 0.01 -12.13
C GLY A 281 23.61 -1.46 -12.32
N ARG A 282 23.05 -2.11 -11.28
CA ARG A 282 22.59 -3.50 -11.33
C ARG A 282 21.09 -3.57 -11.58
N SER A 283 20.64 -4.55 -12.35
CA SER A 283 19.21 -4.84 -12.44
C SER A 283 18.70 -5.46 -11.13
N PRO A 284 17.48 -5.16 -10.67
CA PRO A 284 16.91 -5.78 -9.47
C PRO A 284 16.90 -7.31 -9.55
N SER A 285 16.51 -7.86 -10.70
CA SER A 285 16.44 -9.31 -10.93
C SER A 285 17.79 -10.00 -10.70
N SER A 286 18.90 -9.40 -11.14
CA SER A 286 20.26 -9.93 -10.89
C SER A 286 20.66 -9.96 -9.41
N ALA A 287 20.01 -9.14 -8.58
CA ALA A 287 20.20 -9.08 -7.14
C ALA A 287 19.14 -9.88 -6.36
N GLY A 288 18.28 -10.64 -7.03
CA GLY A 288 17.16 -11.37 -6.41
C GLY A 288 16.06 -10.45 -5.87
N LEU A 289 15.99 -9.21 -6.36
CA LEU A 289 15.00 -8.21 -5.97
C LEU A 289 13.91 -8.10 -7.03
N TYR A 290 12.72 -7.67 -6.61
CA TYR A 290 11.58 -7.52 -7.50
C TYR A 290 11.10 -6.06 -7.59
N TRP A 291 10.90 -5.61 -8.82
CA TRP A 291 10.15 -4.41 -9.19
C TRP A 291 9.68 -4.59 -10.63
N ASN A 292 8.48 -4.11 -10.99
CA ASN A 292 8.06 -4.15 -12.39
C ASN A 292 9.02 -3.36 -13.30
N ASP A 293 9.61 -4.02 -14.31
CA ASP A 293 10.66 -3.44 -15.16
C ASP A 293 10.22 -2.16 -15.89
N SER A 294 8.99 -2.13 -16.41
CA SER A 294 8.48 -0.95 -17.13
C SER A 294 8.40 0.26 -16.21
N CYS A 295 7.78 0.08 -15.05
CA CYS A 295 7.67 1.16 -14.08
C CYS A 295 9.02 1.56 -13.48
N LEU A 296 9.94 0.61 -13.24
CA LEU A 296 11.27 0.94 -12.74
C LEU A 296 12.03 1.82 -13.74
N LYS A 297 11.95 1.49 -15.03
CA LYS A 297 12.56 2.26 -16.10
C LYS A 297 11.99 3.68 -16.17
N GLU A 298 10.68 3.85 -16.00
CA GLU A 298 10.02 5.17 -15.99
C GLU A 298 10.46 6.03 -14.79
N ILE A 299 10.43 5.46 -13.59
CA ILE A 299 10.70 6.23 -12.35
C ILE A 299 12.19 6.41 -12.07
N GLY A 300 13.06 5.66 -12.76
CA GLY A 300 14.49 5.57 -12.53
C GLY A 300 14.84 4.80 -11.26
N ALA A 301 14.50 5.35 -10.09
CA ALA A 301 14.71 4.71 -8.81
C ALA A 301 13.58 5.03 -7.82
N PRO A 302 13.09 4.02 -7.06
CA PRO A 302 12.05 4.24 -6.08
C PRO A 302 12.60 4.92 -4.82
N LYS A 303 11.70 5.51 -4.04
CA LYS A 303 12.05 6.20 -2.79
C LYS A 303 11.01 5.97 -1.71
N PHE A 304 11.49 5.58 -0.54
CA PHE A 304 10.68 5.57 0.67
C PHE A 304 10.89 6.87 1.45
N TRP A 305 9.81 7.45 1.93
CA TRP A 305 9.77 8.64 2.76
C TRP A 305 9.29 8.26 4.17
N PRO A 306 10.22 8.08 5.13
CA PRO A 306 9.87 7.79 6.51
C PRO A 306 9.07 8.93 7.14
N LYS A 307 8.08 8.60 7.97
CA LYS A 307 7.27 9.59 8.70
C LYS A 307 8.14 10.56 9.51
N GLU A 308 9.22 10.06 10.12
CA GLU A 308 10.13 10.83 10.97
C GLU A 308 10.82 11.96 10.20
N THR A 309 10.99 11.77 8.89
CA THR A 309 11.63 12.74 8.00
C THR A 309 10.59 13.61 7.31
N LEU A 310 9.50 13.04 6.80
CA LEU A 310 8.58 13.74 5.92
C LEU A 310 7.49 14.53 6.67
N GLU A 311 7.01 14.05 7.83
CA GLU A 311 5.97 14.76 8.59
C GLU A 311 6.42 16.16 9.06
N PRO A 312 7.64 16.34 9.61
CA PRO A 312 8.12 17.68 9.97
C PRO A 312 8.17 18.64 8.78
N ILE A 313 8.55 18.14 7.60
CA ILE A 313 8.61 18.92 6.36
C ILE A 313 7.20 19.37 5.95
N ILE A 314 6.22 18.46 5.95
CA ILE A 314 4.82 18.77 5.62
C ILE A 314 4.23 19.76 6.62
N ALA A 315 4.49 19.56 7.92
CA ALA A 315 3.99 20.43 8.98
C ALA A 315 4.54 21.86 8.85
N GLN A 316 5.85 22.00 8.63
CA GLN A 316 6.49 23.29 8.41
C GLN A 316 5.95 23.97 7.14
N TYR A 317 5.84 23.24 6.03
CA TYR A 317 5.30 23.78 4.79
C TYR A 317 3.88 24.34 4.98
N ARG A 318 3.00 23.65 5.70
CA ARG A 318 1.64 24.12 6.01
C ARG A 318 1.61 25.38 6.87
N LYS A 319 2.54 25.50 7.82
CA LYS A 319 2.68 26.68 8.66
C LYS A 319 3.10 27.90 7.83
N ASP A 320 4.02 27.70 6.90
CA ASP A 320 4.55 28.77 6.04
C ASP A 320 3.59 29.10 4.89
N HIS A 321 2.69 28.17 4.53
CA HIS A 321 1.72 28.30 3.44
C HIS A 321 0.30 27.97 3.95
N PRO A 322 -0.28 28.82 4.82
CA PRO A 322 -1.63 28.59 5.33
C PRO A 322 -2.63 28.52 4.17
N ALA A 323 -3.53 27.53 4.21
CA ALA A 323 -4.55 27.39 3.18
C ALA A 323 -5.46 28.62 3.16
N PRO A 324 -5.87 29.10 1.96
CA PRO A 324 -6.86 30.17 1.88
C PRO A 324 -8.17 29.74 2.54
N PRO A 325 -8.98 30.70 3.04
CA PRO A 325 -10.29 30.39 3.59
C PRO A 325 -11.13 29.56 2.61
N PRO A 326 -11.88 28.55 3.09
CA PRO A 326 -12.76 27.77 2.24
C PRO A 326 -13.74 28.67 1.50
N GLN A 327 -13.77 28.56 0.16
CA GLN A 327 -14.76 29.27 -0.64
C GLN A 327 -16.12 28.57 -0.50
N PRO A 328 -17.23 29.32 -0.42
CA PRO A 328 -18.56 28.73 -0.37
C PRO A 328 -18.83 27.96 -1.67
N ILE A 329 -19.44 26.78 -1.55
CA ILE A 329 -19.91 26.01 -2.71
C ILE A 329 -21.01 26.84 -3.40
N PRO A 330 -20.93 27.09 -4.72
CA PRO A 330 -21.91 27.90 -5.43
C PRO A 330 -23.29 27.23 -5.44
N ILE A 331 -24.36 28.03 -5.49
CA ILE A 331 -25.72 27.52 -5.77
C ILE A 331 -25.79 27.09 -7.24
N CYS A 332 -26.46 25.97 -7.52
CA CYS A 332 -26.64 25.52 -8.89
C CYS A 332 -27.39 26.54 -9.72
N GLN A 333 -26.88 26.85 -10.91
CA GLN A 333 -27.63 27.64 -11.89
C GLN A 333 -28.89 26.87 -12.28
N VAL A 334 -30.04 27.56 -12.27
CA VAL A 334 -31.30 27.01 -12.77
C VAL A 334 -31.11 26.79 -14.28
N PRO A 335 -31.50 25.62 -14.83
CA PRO A 335 -31.50 25.40 -16.27
C PRO A 335 -32.28 26.46 -17.05
#